data_AF-A0A2T7U7T1-F1
#
_entry.id   AF-A0A2T7U7T1-F1
#
_cell.length_a   1.000
_cell.length_b   1.000
_cell.length_c   1.000
_cell.angle_alpha   90.00
_cell.angle_beta   90.00
_cell.angle_gamma   90.00
#
_symmetry.space_group_name_H-M   'P 1'
#
loop_
_entity.id
_entity.type
_entity.pdbx_description
1 polymer ?
#
loop_
_entity_poly.entity_id
_entity_poly.type
_entity_poly.pdbx_seq_one_letter_code
_entity_poly.pdbx_strand_id
1 'polypeptide(L)'
;MTPPKGPASSKTEELLQDATPPDPFSQTTTAKLPVPTDGPSLPGFEAWCSIVTECQHEMASFVAERLEKDREAVRDALTAKDPTEAFTVQARWLQQTMQDYTVEMSKILGICTKHRAVRSSILH
;
A
#
# COMPACT_ATOMS: atom_id res chain seq x y z
N MET A 1 68.88 10.15 9.60
CA MET A 1 68.37 11.42 9.08
C MET A 1 67.32 11.10 8.02
N THR A 2 66.09 11.59 8.23
CA THR A 2 64.81 11.41 7.50
C THR A 2 64.69 12.32 6.26
N PRO A 3 63.59 12.31 5.43
CA PRO A 3 62.58 11.28 5.04
C PRO A 3 62.32 11.35 3.48
N PRO A 4 61.13 11.19 2.84
CA PRO A 4 59.92 10.34 3.03
C PRO A 4 59.55 9.52 1.76
N LYS A 5 58.61 8.55 1.86
CA LYS A 5 57.58 8.36 0.81
C LYS A 5 56.33 7.69 1.39
N GLY A 6 55.25 8.46 1.47
CA GLY A 6 53.89 7.97 1.74
C GLY A 6 53.20 7.45 0.47
N PRO A 7 51.86 7.31 0.46
CA PRO A 7 51.21 6.00 0.53
C PRO A 7 50.28 5.70 -0.66
N ALA A 8 49.94 4.43 -0.89
CA ALA A 8 48.74 3.99 -1.61
C ALA A 8 48.50 2.52 -1.22
N SER A 9 47.51 2.22 -0.37
CA SER A 9 46.11 1.97 -0.74
C SER A 9 45.97 0.90 -1.83
N SER A 10 45.79 -0.35 -1.42
CA SER A 10 45.20 -1.43 -2.23
C SER A 10 45.04 -2.68 -1.36
N LYS A 11 43.85 -2.88 -0.81
CA LYS A 11 43.13 -4.17 -0.76
C LYS A 11 41.84 -3.98 0.05
N THR A 12 40.89 -3.33 -0.60
CA THR A 12 39.48 -3.32 -0.21
C THR A 12 38.69 -3.82 -1.41
N GLU A 13 38.97 -5.06 -1.83
CA GLU A 13 38.46 -5.61 -3.09
C GLU A 13 38.03 -7.08 -2.93
N GLU A 14 37.37 -7.40 -1.82
CA GLU A 14 36.73 -8.70 -1.64
C GLU A 14 35.43 -8.60 -0.83
N LEU A 15 34.52 -7.70 -1.22
CA LEU A 15 33.15 -7.69 -0.70
C LEU A 15 32.21 -6.93 -1.63
N LEU A 16 32.18 -7.33 -2.90
CA LEU A 16 31.16 -6.84 -3.82
C LEU A 16 30.85 -7.89 -4.89
N GLN A 17 30.20 -8.98 -4.50
CA GLN A 17 29.39 -9.75 -5.44
C GLN A 17 28.11 -10.23 -4.78
N ASP A 18 27.03 -10.00 -5.52
CA ASP A 18 25.68 -10.54 -5.37
C ASP A 18 24.71 -9.81 -4.42
N ALA A 19 24.36 -8.58 -4.82
CA ALA A 19 23.04 -8.05 -4.52
C ALA A 19 22.41 -7.60 -5.85
N THR A 20 21.78 -8.54 -6.55
CA THR A 20 20.80 -8.18 -7.58
C THR A 20 19.70 -7.38 -6.88
N PRO A 21 19.39 -6.13 -7.29
CA PRO A 21 18.35 -5.35 -6.64
C PRO A 21 17.01 -6.07 -6.78
N PRO A 22 16.22 -6.22 -5.70
CA PRO A 22 14.94 -6.88 -5.79
C PRO A 22 14.02 -6.11 -6.75
N ASP A 23 13.37 -6.84 -7.65
CA ASP A 23 12.37 -6.30 -8.57
C ASP A 23 11.26 -5.58 -7.77
N PRO A 24 11.03 -4.27 -8.01
CA PRO A 24 10.07 -3.48 -7.24
C PRO A 24 8.61 -3.95 -7.44
N PHE A 25 8.34 -4.80 -8.43
CA PHE A 25 6.99 -5.30 -8.73
C PHE A 25 6.72 -6.72 -8.23
N SER A 26 7.71 -7.40 -7.63
CA SER A 26 7.50 -8.77 -7.09
C SER A 26 6.85 -8.81 -5.70
N GLN A 27 6.63 -7.66 -5.04
CA GLN A 27 5.99 -7.61 -3.72
C GLN A 27 4.51 -7.28 -3.81
N THR A 28 3.74 -8.08 -4.56
CA THR A 28 2.32 -8.28 -4.18
C THR A 28 2.30 -9.42 -3.16
N THR A 29 2.93 -9.19 -2.02
CA THR A 29 2.78 -10.07 -0.87
C THR A 29 1.39 -9.79 -0.34
N THR A 30 0.42 -10.62 -0.73
CA THR A 30 -0.78 -10.80 0.09
C THR A 30 -0.26 -11.30 1.43
N ALA A 31 -0.01 -10.37 2.36
CA ALA A 31 0.41 -10.70 3.70
C ALA A 31 -0.82 -11.27 4.41
N LYS A 32 -1.14 -12.53 4.10
CA LYS A 32 -2.05 -13.33 4.89
C LYS A 32 -1.34 -13.56 6.22
N LEU A 33 -1.58 -12.66 7.17
CA LEU A 33 -1.04 -12.73 8.52
C LEU A 33 -1.32 -14.15 9.06
N PRO A 34 -0.29 -14.93 9.44
CA PRO A 34 -0.50 -16.22 10.05
C PRO A 34 -1.18 -15.98 11.40
N VAL A 35 -2.43 -16.45 11.54
CA VAL A 35 -3.11 -16.49 12.83
C VAL A 35 -2.45 -17.59 13.67
N PRO A 36 -1.77 -17.26 14.78
CA PRO A 36 -1.23 -18.27 15.68
C PRO A 36 -2.43 -18.96 16.35
N THR A 37 -2.61 -20.25 16.08
CA THR A 37 -3.86 -20.95 16.41
C THR A 37 -3.87 -21.51 17.85
N ASP A 38 -2.75 -21.51 18.58
CA ASP A 38 -2.62 -22.29 19.83
C ASP A 38 -1.96 -21.54 21.02
N GLY A 39 -2.14 -20.22 21.11
CA GLY A 39 -1.67 -19.40 22.25
C GLY A 39 -2.82 -18.81 23.09
N PRO A 40 -2.59 -18.37 24.35
CA PRO A 40 -3.61 -17.68 25.13
C PRO A 40 -4.18 -16.50 24.32
N SER A 41 -5.48 -16.51 24.05
CA SER A 41 -6.13 -15.44 23.30
C SER A 41 -5.98 -14.13 24.08
N LEU A 42 -5.16 -13.20 23.56
CA LEU A 42 -5.05 -11.87 24.15
C LEU A 42 -6.43 -11.19 24.09
N PRO A 43 -6.91 -10.55 25.18
CA PRO A 43 -8.21 -9.89 25.18
C PRO A 43 -8.34 -8.87 24.03
N GLY A 44 -9.25 -9.14 23.10
CA GLY A 44 -9.48 -8.29 21.93
C GLY A 44 -8.65 -8.62 20.68
N PHE A 45 -7.82 -9.66 20.69
CA PHE A 45 -7.05 -10.09 19.52
C PHE A 45 -7.93 -10.60 18.37
N GLU A 46 -8.96 -11.38 18.68
CA GLU A 46 -9.93 -11.84 17.66
C GLU A 46 -10.69 -10.67 17.02
N ALA A 47 -11.13 -9.70 17.85
CA ALA A 47 -11.77 -8.49 17.36
C ALA A 47 -10.82 -7.65 16.49
N TRP A 48 -9.56 -7.52 16.88
CA TRP A 48 -8.54 -6.88 16.06
C TRP A 48 -8.32 -7.60 14.72
N CYS A 49 -8.22 -8.93 14.73
CA CYS A 49 -8.09 -9.72 13.50
C CYS A 49 -9.31 -9.57 12.59
N SER A 50 -10.53 -9.50 13.14
CA SER A 50 -11.75 -9.22 12.38
C SER A 50 -11.71 -7.84 11.73
N ILE A 51 -11.36 -6.78 12.49
CA ILE A 51 -11.22 -5.42 11.96
C ILE A 51 -10.21 -5.38 10.82
N VAL A 52 -9.03 -5.97 11.03
CA VAL A 52 -7.96 -6.00 10.03
C VAL A 52 -8.43 -6.74 8.78
N THR A 53 -9.11 -7.87 8.92
CA THR A 53 -9.63 -8.65 7.78
C THR A 53 -10.67 -7.85 6.99
N GLU A 54 -11.61 -7.19 7.68
CA GLU A 54 -12.62 -6.35 7.04
C GLU A 54 -11.97 -5.15 6.31
N CYS A 55 -11.03 -4.44 6.96
CA CYS A 55 -10.29 -3.35 6.33
C CYS A 55 -9.48 -3.82 5.12
N GLN A 56 -8.81 -4.96 5.20
CA GLN A 56 -8.03 -5.52 4.08
C GLN A 56 -8.92 -5.87 2.89
N HIS A 57 -10.09 -6.47 3.15
CA HIS A 57 -11.04 -6.81 2.10
C HIS A 57 -11.61 -5.57 1.41
N GLU A 58 -11.96 -4.56 2.19
CA GLU A 58 -12.45 -3.28 1.67
C GLU A 58 -11.36 -2.59 0.83
N MET A 59 -10.12 -2.51 1.33
CA MET A 59 -8.99 -1.96 0.58
C MET A 59 -8.72 -2.71 -0.73
N ALA A 60 -8.80 -4.05 -0.73
CA ALA A 60 -8.61 -4.84 -1.94
C ALA A 60 -9.70 -4.55 -2.97
N SER A 61 -10.95 -4.42 -2.53
CA SER A 61 -12.08 -4.07 -3.38
C SER A 61 -11.91 -2.68 -3.98
N PHE A 62 -11.54 -1.69 -3.16
CA PHE A 62 -11.26 -0.33 -3.61
C PHE A 62 -10.15 -0.26 -4.66
N VAL A 63 -9.03 -0.96 -4.43
CA VAL A 63 -7.91 -0.98 -5.40
C VAL A 63 -8.35 -1.57 -6.74
N ALA A 64 -9.13 -2.66 -6.72
CA ALA A 64 -9.64 -3.27 -7.94
C ALA A 64 -10.54 -2.29 -8.73
N GLU A 65 -11.48 -1.62 -8.05
CA GLU A 65 -12.35 -0.61 -8.67
C GLU A 65 -11.55 0.58 -9.22
N ARG A 66 -10.53 1.04 -8.48
CA ARG A 66 -9.72 2.19 -8.89
C ARG A 66 -8.86 1.87 -10.11
N LEU A 67 -8.28 0.67 -10.17
CA LEU A 67 -7.52 0.21 -11.33
C LEU A 67 -8.38 0.11 -12.59
N GLU A 68 -9.63 -0.30 -12.46
CA GLU A 68 -10.55 -0.33 -13.60
C GLU A 68 -10.84 1.09 -14.12
N LYS A 69 -11.12 2.04 -13.23
CA LYS A 69 -11.27 3.46 -13.59
C LYS A 69 -9.99 4.06 -14.19
N ASP A 70 -8.81 3.67 -13.69
CA ASP A 70 -7.52 4.11 -14.25
C ASP A 70 -7.33 3.60 -15.67
N ARG A 71 -7.63 2.32 -15.90
CA ARG A 71 -7.55 1.69 -17.22
C ARG A 71 -8.45 2.42 -18.22
N GLU A 72 -9.67 2.78 -17.81
CA GLU A 72 -10.59 3.55 -18.64
C GLU A 72 -10.06 4.95 -18.95
N ALA A 73 -9.56 5.68 -17.95
CA ALA A 73 -9.00 7.02 -18.16
C ALA A 73 -7.78 7.01 -19.07
N VAL A 74 -6.89 6.02 -18.92
CA VAL A 74 -5.73 5.84 -19.82
C VAL A 74 -6.19 5.55 -21.24
N ARG A 75 -7.15 4.64 -21.43
CA ARG A 75 -7.72 4.34 -22.75
C ARG A 75 -8.32 5.60 -23.37
N ASP A 76 -9.15 6.32 -22.64
CA ASP A 76 -9.82 7.53 -23.13
C ASP A 76 -8.80 8.60 -23.52
N ALA A 77 -7.75 8.81 -22.70
CA ALA A 77 -6.67 9.75 -22.99
C ALA A 77 -5.85 9.35 -24.23
N LEU A 78 -5.61 8.04 -24.46
CA LEU A 78 -4.92 7.54 -25.65
C LEU A 78 -5.76 7.68 -26.93
N THR A 79 -7.09 7.70 -26.80
CA THR A 79 -8.01 7.90 -27.94
C THR A 79 -8.37 9.36 -28.20
N ALA A 80 -7.86 10.29 -27.38
CA ALA A 80 -8.12 11.72 -27.53
C ALA A 80 -7.55 12.24 -28.85
N LYS A 81 -8.34 13.07 -29.54
CA LYS A 81 -7.98 13.61 -30.87
C LYS A 81 -7.02 14.78 -30.78
N ASP A 82 -7.00 15.45 -29.64
CA ASP A 82 -6.15 16.61 -29.37
C ASP A 82 -5.80 16.72 -27.88
N PRO A 83 -4.80 17.56 -27.54
CA PRO A 83 -4.38 17.75 -26.14
C PRO A 83 -5.49 18.28 -25.22
N THR A 84 -6.44 19.06 -25.73
CA THR A 84 -7.53 19.61 -24.92
C THR A 84 -8.50 18.52 -24.45
N GLU A 85 -8.80 17.56 -25.33
CA GLU A 85 -9.58 16.38 -24.97
C GLU A 85 -8.84 15.51 -23.94
N ALA A 86 -7.53 15.31 -24.11
CA ALA A 86 -6.70 14.60 -23.12
C ALA A 86 -6.69 15.30 -21.75
N PHE A 87 -6.56 16.63 -21.70
CA PHE A 87 -6.65 17.39 -20.45
C PHE A 87 -8.03 17.31 -19.79
N THR A 88 -9.09 17.23 -20.59
CA THR A 88 -10.45 17.04 -20.08
C THR A 88 -10.59 15.68 -19.40
N VAL A 89 -10.05 14.61 -20.01
CA VAL A 89 -9.98 13.28 -19.40
C VAL A 89 -9.17 13.32 -18.10
N GLN A 90 -8.01 13.98 -18.10
CA GLN A 90 -7.16 14.11 -16.92
C GLN A 90 -7.85 14.85 -15.77
N ALA A 91 -8.53 15.97 -16.05
CA ALA A 91 -9.25 16.75 -15.04
C ALA A 91 -10.39 15.93 -14.40
N ARG A 92 -11.18 15.23 -15.24
CA ARG A 92 -12.24 14.32 -14.77
C ARG A 92 -11.67 13.22 -13.89
N TRP A 93 -10.60 12.57 -14.34
CA TRP A 93 -9.91 11.50 -13.60
C TRP A 93 -9.43 11.97 -12.23
N LEU A 94 -8.81 13.16 -12.17
CA LEU A 94 -8.32 13.73 -10.91
C LEU A 94 -9.47 13.99 -9.93
N GLN A 95 -10.55 14.60 -10.41
CA GLN A 95 -11.73 14.89 -9.59
C GLN A 95 -12.34 13.59 -9.03
N GLN A 96 -12.54 12.58 -9.88
CA GLN A 96 -13.08 11.29 -9.47
C GLN A 96 -12.17 10.60 -8.46
N THR A 97 -10.85 10.61 -8.68
CA THR A 97 -9.87 10.05 -7.76
C THR A 97 -10.00 10.65 -6.36
N MET A 98 -10.04 11.98 -6.25
CA MET A 98 -10.15 12.64 -4.95
C MET A 98 -11.44 12.26 -4.22
N GLN A 99 -12.56 12.17 -4.95
CA GLN A 99 -13.85 11.78 -4.38
C GLN A 99 -13.81 10.33 -3.89
N ASP A 100 -13.32 9.41 -4.73
CA ASP A 100 -13.22 7.99 -4.42
C ASP A 100 -12.38 7.75 -3.15
N TYR A 101 -11.20 8.37 -3.03
CA TYR A 101 -10.36 8.26 -1.81
C TYR A 101 -11.06 8.82 -0.56
N THR A 102 -11.79 9.92 -0.69
CA THR A 102 -12.50 10.54 0.45
C THR A 102 -13.62 9.61 0.96
N VAL A 103 -14.39 9.05 0.03
CA VAL A 103 -15.44 8.06 0.34
C VAL A 103 -14.80 6.84 1.00
N GLU A 104 -13.72 6.34 0.45
CA GLU A 104 -13.05 5.13 0.93
C GLU A 104 -12.50 5.30 2.36
N MET A 105 -11.82 6.42 2.63
CA MET A 105 -11.36 6.74 3.98
C MET A 105 -12.49 6.77 5.00
N SER A 106 -13.68 7.23 4.60
CA SER A 106 -14.86 7.26 5.46
C SER A 106 -15.37 5.85 5.76
N LYS A 107 -15.32 4.92 4.80
CA LYS A 107 -15.70 3.52 5.01
C LYS A 107 -14.75 2.80 5.97
N ILE A 108 -13.43 2.95 5.78
CA ILE A 108 -12.42 2.35 6.66
C ILE A 108 -12.59 2.86 8.09
N LEU A 109 -12.85 4.16 8.26
CA LEU A 109 -13.17 4.73 9.57
C LEU A 109 -14.48 4.15 10.14
N GLY A 110 -15.49 3.93 9.30
CA GLY A 110 -16.73 3.24 9.65
C GLY A 110 -16.50 1.83 10.20
N ILE A 111 -15.64 1.03 9.55
CA ILE A 111 -15.24 -0.30 10.02
C ILE A 111 -14.59 -0.19 11.40
N CYS A 112 -13.59 0.69 11.55
CA CYS A 112 -12.87 0.87 12.81
C CYS A 112 -13.80 1.31 13.97
N THR A 113 -14.77 2.18 13.71
CA THR A 113 -15.69 2.72 14.72
C THR A 113 -16.78 1.74 15.11
N LYS A 114 -17.33 0.97 14.15
CA LYS A 114 -18.30 -0.11 14.40
C LYS A 114 -17.78 -1.09 15.45
N HIS A 115 -16.52 -1.51 15.33
CA HIS A 115 -15.91 -2.45 16.27
C HIS A 115 -15.52 -1.82 17.62
N ARG A 116 -15.34 -0.49 17.70
CA ARG A 116 -15.13 0.23 18.96
C ARG A 116 -16.44 0.34 19.78
N ALA A 117 -17.58 0.50 19.12
CA ALA A 117 -18.89 0.58 19.77
C ALA A 117 -19.29 -0.74 20.48
N VAL A 118 -18.93 -1.89 19.91
CA VAL A 118 -19.20 -3.22 20.51
C VAL A 118 -18.51 -3.38 21.87
N ARG A 119 -17.34 -2.77 22.08
CA ARG A 119 -16.62 -2.84 23.37
C ARG A 119 -17.26 -1.96 24.46
N SER A 120 -18.03 -0.93 24.08
CA SER A 120 -18.73 -0.05 25.03
C SER A 120 -20.09 -0.62 25.46
N SER A 121 -20.77 -1.38 24.61
CA SER A 121 -22.07 -1.98 24.93
C SER A 121 -22.00 -3.26 25.76
N ILE A 122 -20.80 -3.83 25.96
CA ILE A 122 -20.58 -5.03 26.80
C ILE A 122 -20.23 -4.64 28.26
N LEU A 123 -20.00 -3.35 28.54
CA LEU A 123 -19.63 -2.84 29.87
C LEU A 123 -20.75 -2.05 30.58
N HIS A 124 -21.98 -2.12 30.09
CA HIS A 124 -23.19 -1.57 30.72
C HIS A 124 -24.30 -2.61 30.72
#